data_AF-A0A6I5CMA6-F1
#
_entry.id   AF-A0A6I5CMA6-F1
#
_cell.length_a   1.000
_cell.length_b   1.000
_cell.length_c   1.000
_cell.angle_alpha   90.00
_cell.angle_beta   90.00
_cell.angle_gamma   90.00
#
_symmetry.space_group_name_H-M   'P 1'
#
loop_
_entity.id
_entity.type
_entity.pdbx_description
1 polymer ?
#
loop_
_entity_poly.entity_id
_entity_poly.type
_entity_poly.pdbx_seq_one_letter_code
_entity_poly.pdbx_strand_id
1 'polypeptide(L)'
;DEAPLAVSVVSAATLALGTAALIGALGTGRTPVQAADGTHPAVQGAAQTAQALGSWLVGLGFVLFVTWGRRAYKDASARRTIGILWDVGTFWPRAAHPFAPPCYAERAVPDLTWRTATWTRATGGRLVLSGHSQGSVLAAAAAWQLTPAVRARVALLTYGSPLARLYGRWFPSHFGPDALAALHRDVDCWRNLYRLTDPIGGPVLPSRDGTGPDVDRAPLKDPLVYGRTARHPLPAPILGHSDYQADPAFAEERRQLLARLRPD
;
A
#
# COMPACT_ATOMS: atom_id res chain seq x y z
N ASP A 1 4.68 30.65 4.20
CA ASP A 1 4.53 29.19 4.18
C ASP A 1 3.25 28.79 4.95
N GLU A 2 2.10 29.33 4.55
CA GLU A 2 0.83 29.21 5.32
C GLU A 2 -0.14 28.16 4.74
N ALA A 3 0.23 27.53 3.62
CA ALA A 3 -0.60 26.56 2.95
C ALA A 3 -1.05 25.39 3.86
N PRO A 4 -0.21 24.82 4.74
CA PRO A 4 -0.65 23.75 5.64
C PRO A 4 -1.71 24.22 6.66
N LEU A 5 -1.59 25.45 7.17
CA LEU A 5 -2.52 26.03 8.14
C LEU A 5 -3.87 26.32 7.46
N ALA A 6 -3.84 26.97 6.29
CA ALA A 6 -5.03 27.27 5.52
C ALA A 6 -5.81 26.00 5.14
N VAL A 7 -5.12 24.95 4.68
CA VAL A 7 -5.75 23.66 4.38
C VAL A 7 -6.36 23.03 5.64
N SER A 8 -5.67 23.10 6.78
CA SER A 8 -6.17 22.53 8.04
C SER A 8 -7.42 23.25 8.53
N VAL A 9 -7.44 24.58 8.50
CA VAL A 9 -8.58 25.41 8.92
C VAL A 9 -9.78 25.20 8.01
N VAL A 10 -9.58 25.23 6.70
CA VAL A 10 -10.65 24.99 5.72
C VAL A 10 -11.22 23.58 5.89
N SER A 11 -10.36 22.57 6.10
CA SER A 11 -10.80 21.19 6.30
C SER A 11 -11.61 21.02 7.58
N ALA A 12 -11.14 21.58 8.70
CA ALA A 12 -11.84 21.53 9.98
C ALA A 12 -13.19 22.26 9.94
N ALA A 13 -13.24 23.46 9.36
CA ALA A 13 -14.46 24.24 9.20
C ALA A 13 -15.48 23.51 8.32
N THR A 14 -15.03 22.95 7.19
CA THR A 14 -15.88 22.17 6.28
C THR A 14 -16.47 20.95 6.97
N LEU A 15 -15.65 20.21 7.73
CA LEU A 15 -16.09 19.00 8.44
C LEU A 15 -17.11 19.33 9.54
N ALA A 16 -16.87 20.39 10.30
CA ALA A 16 -17.77 20.85 11.35
C ALA A 16 -19.12 21.32 10.76
N LEU A 17 -19.09 22.17 9.73
CA LEU A 17 -20.30 22.66 9.06
C LEU A 17 -21.08 21.54 8.38
N GLY A 18 -20.38 20.60 7.72
CA GLY A 18 -21.00 19.42 7.12
C GLY A 18 -21.64 18.49 8.15
N THR A 19 -20.98 18.27 9.28
CA THR A 19 -21.52 17.46 10.40
C THR A 19 -22.74 18.13 11.02
N ALA A 20 -22.70 19.43 11.26
CA ALA A 20 -23.83 20.19 11.79
C ALA A 20 -25.03 20.17 10.82
N ALA A 21 -24.78 20.33 9.52
CA ALA A 21 -25.82 20.22 8.49
C ALA A 21 -26.43 18.81 8.43
N LEU A 22 -25.61 17.76 8.56
CA LEU A 22 -26.09 16.38 8.57
C LEU A 22 -26.92 16.06 9.81
N ILE A 23 -26.45 16.44 11.00
CA ILE A 23 -27.19 16.28 12.26
C ILE A 23 -28.51 17.05 12.19
N GLY A 24 -28.47 18.30 11.71
CA GLY A 24 -29.66 19.12 11.52
C GLY A 24 -30.66 18.47 10.56
N ALA A 25 -30.19 17.94 9.43
CA ALA A 25 -31.04 17.25 8.46
C ALA A 25 -31.65 15.95 9.02
N LEU A 26 -30.85 15.15 9.74
CA LEU A 26 -31.33 13.92 10.38
C LEU A 26 -32.33 14.19 11.51
N GLY A 27 -32.11 15.26 12.28
CA GLY A 27 -32.98 15.62 13.41
C GLY A 27 -34.27 16.33 13.00
N THR A 28 -34.25 17.11 11.92
CA THR A 28 -35.40 17.95 11.51
C THR A 28 -36.11 17.44 10.26
N GLY A 29 -35.51 16.54 9.49
CA GLY A 29 -35.98 16.13 8.16
C GLY A 29 -35.93 17.24 7.11
N ARG A 30 -35.27 18.37 7.41
CA ARG A 30 -35.20 19.55 6.55
C ARG A 30 -33.80 19.75 6.00
N THR A 31 -33.71 20.30 4.80
CA THR A 31 -32.42 20.76 4.24
C THR A 31 -31.89 21.97 5.01
N PRO A 32 -30.57 22.25 5.00
CA PRO A 32 -29.99 23.41 5.66
C PRO A 32 -30.69 24.74 5.32
N VAL A 33 -31.11 24.92 4.05
CA VAL A 33 -31.87 26.10 3.62
C VAL A 33 -33.26 26.16 4.25
N GLN A 34 -33.98 25.04 4.32
CA GLN A 34 -35.31 24.97 4.94
C GLN A 34 -35.25 25.10 6.47
N ALA A 35 -34.15 24.66 7.08
CA ALA A 35 -33.91 24.82 8.51
C ALA A 35 -33.54 26.28 8.87
N ALA A 36 -32.92 27.01 7.95
CA ALA A 36 -32.59 28.43 8.10
C ALA A 36 -33.74 29.37 7.69
N ASP A 37 -34.89 28.84 7.29
CA ASP A 37 -36.03 29.64 6.86
C ASP A 37 -36.61 30.46 8.04
N GLY A 38 -36.83 31.76 7.83
CA GLY A 38 -37.23 32.69 8.89
C GLY A 38 -36.11 33.14 9.84
N THR A 39 -34.85 32.74 9.62
CA THR A 39 -33.70 33.26 10.36
C THR A 39 -33.16 34.58 9.78
N HIS A 40 -32.14 35.17 10.41
CA HIS A 40 -31.52 36.40 9.92
C HIS A 40 -31.04 36.26 8.46
N PRO A 41 -31.23 37.26 7.57
CA PRO A 41 -30.91 37.15 6.14
C PRO A 41 -29.48 36.67 5.82
N ALA A 42 -28.51 37.06 6.65
CA ALA A 42 -27.13 36.60 6.52
C ALA A 42 -26.97 35.08 6.74
N VAL A 43 -27.69 34.51 7.71
CA VAL A 43 -27.67 33.07 8.02
C VAL A 43 -28.35 32.29 6.90
N GLN A 44 -29.49 32.79 6.41
CA GLN A 44 -30.20 32.21 5.29
C GLN A 44 -29.35 32.21 4.00
N GLY A 45 -28.68 33.33 3.69
CA GLY A 45 -27.77 33.44 2.55
C GLY A 45 -26.56 32.52 2.65
N ALA A 46 -25.98 32.36 3.86
CA ALA A 46 -24.88 31.43 4.10
C ALA A 46 -25.33 29.97 3.90
N ALA A 47 -26.50 29.58 4.42
CA ALA A 47 -27.06 28.24 4.26
C ALA A 47 -27.35 27.92 2.78
N GLN A 48 -27.89 28.89 2.02
CA GLN A 48 -28.12 28.76 0.58
C GLN A 48 -26.82 28.57 -0.19
N THR A 49 -25.82 29.39 0.10
CA THR A 49 -24.51 29.30 -0.57
C THR A 49 -23.82 27.98 -0.27
N ALA A 50 -23.80 27.55 1.00
CA ALA A 50 -23.21 26.29 1.41
C ALA A 50 -23.91 25.08 0.78
N GLN A 51 -25.25 25.08 0.77
CA GLN A 51 -26.04 24.01 0.14
C GLN A 51 -25.80 23.96 -1.37
N ALA A 52 -25.81 25.11 -2.05
CA ALA A 52 -25.57 25.18 -3.50
C ALA A 52 -24.15 24.71 -3.86
N LEU A 53 -23.14 25.18 -3.14
CA LEU A 53 -21.75 24.72 -3.33
C LEU A 53 -21.63 23.21 -3.07
N GLY A 54 -22.25 22.70 -2.01
CA GLY A 54 -22.30 21.26 -1.73
C GLY A 54 -22.93 20.46 -2.87
N SER A 55 -24.06 20.91 -3.40
CA SER A 55 -24.73 20.28 -4.54
C SER A 55 -23.85 20.26 -5.81
N TRP A 56 -23.17 21.37 -6.12
CA TRP A 56 -22.24 21.44 -7.24
C TRP A 56 -21.04 20.52 -7.05
N LEU A 57 -20.47 20.45 -5.84
CA LEU A 57 -19.36 19.54 -5.53
C LEU A 57 -19.76 18.07 -5.62
N VAL A 58 -20.97 17.70 -5.18
CA VAL A 58 -21.51 16.34 -5.35
C VAL A 58 -21.69 16.02 -6.84
N GLY A 59 -22.25 16.95 -7.61
CA GLY A 59 -22.39 16.79 -9.07
C GLY A 59 -21.05 16.62 -9.77
N LEU A 60 -20.06 17.46 -9.44
CA LEU A 60 -18.69 17.35 -9.96
C LEU A 60 -18.06 16.02 -9.55
N GLY A 61 -18.21 15.61 -8.29
CA GLY A 61 -17.74 14.32 -7.78
C GLY A 61 -18.33 13.14 -8.54
N PHE A 62 -19.64 13.18 -8.85
CA PHE A 62 -20.29 12.16 -9.67
C PHE A 62 -19.76 12.12 -11.10
N VAL A 63 -19.58 13.28 -11.74
CA VAL A 63 -18.97 13.37 -13.08
C VAL A 63 -17.54 12.84 -13.06
N LEU A 64 -16.73 13.20 -12.06
CA LEU A 64 -15.38 12.67 -11.87
C LEU A 64 -15.42 11.16 -11.66
N PHE A 65 -16.29 10.64 -10.80
CA PHE A 65 -16.44 9.20 -10.57
C PHE A 65 -16.77 8.45 -11.87
N VAL A 66 -17.75 8.92 -12.66
CA VAL A 66 -18.12 8.31 -13.93
C VAL A 66 -17.00 8.41 -14.97
N THR A 67 -16.38 9.59 -15.10
CA THR A 67 -15.29 9.80 -16.08
C THR A 67 -14.08 8.97 -15.74
N TRP A 68 -13.66 8.92 -14.47
CA TRP A 68 -12.56 8.08 -14.00
C TRP A 68 -12.88 6.60 -14.10
N GLY A 69 -14.11 6.16 -13.78
CA GLY A 69 -14.54 4.78 -13.98
C GLY A 69 -14.49 4.36 -15.46
N ARG A 70 -14.96 5.22 -16.37
CA ARG A 70 -14.86 5.00 -17.82
C ARG A 70 -13.41 4.99 -18.30
N ARG A 71 -12.56 5.85 -17.74
CA ARG A 71 -11.14 5.93 -18.08
C ARG A 71 -10.38 4.70 -17.60
N ALA A 72 -10.68 4.18 -16.41
CA ALA A 72 -10.13 2.93 -15.88
C ALA A 72 -10.44 1.71 -16.76
N TYR A 73 -11.59 1.70 -17.42
CA TYR A 73 -11.96 0.66 -18.39
C TYR A 73 -11.17 0.74 -19.69
N LYS A 74 -10.76 1.94 -20.12
CA LYS A 74 -10.16 2.18 -21.44
C LYS A 74 -8.64 2.34 -21.42
N ASP A 75 -8.05 2.72 -20.28
CA ASP A 75 -6.65 3.10 -20.16
C ASP A 75 -5.93 2.22 -19.12
N ALA A 76 -4.90 1.51 -19.58
CA ALA A 76 -4.11 0.61 -18.75
C ALA A 76 -3.35 1.35 -17.63
N SER A 77 -2.99 2.63 -17.85
CA SER A 77 -2.28 3.45 -16.86
C SER A 77 -3.21 3.92 -15.73
N ALA A 78 -4.40 4.42 -16.07
CA ALA A 78 -5.43 4.81 -15.10
C ALA A 78 -5.94 3.62 -14.28
N ARG A 79 -6.07 2.44 -14.92
CA ARG A 79 -6.38 1.19 -14.23
C ARG A 79 -5.34 0.81 -13.19
N ARG A 80 -4.05 1.10 -13.42
CA ARG A 80 -2.97 0.79 -12.47
C ARG A 80 -3.09 1.62 -11.20
N THR A 81 -3.42 2.91 -11.30
CA THR A 81 -3.58 3.79 -10.13
C THR A 81 -4.79 3.42 -9.27
N ILE A 82 -5.93 3.15 -9.89
CA ILE A 82 -7.14 2.68 -9.19
C ILE A 82 -6.92 1.27 -8.63
N GLY A 83 -6.17 0.44 -9.36
CA GLY A 83 -5.75 -0.89 -8.94
C GLY A 83 -5.02 -0.89 -7.61
N ILE A 84 -4.13 0.07 -7.33
CA ILE A 84 -3.40 0.13 -6.05
C ILE A 84 -4.34 0.31 -4.85
N LEU A 85 -5.35 1.20 -4.95
CA LEU A 85 -6.32 1.39 -3.87
C LEU A 85 -7.19 0.13 -3.69
N TRP A 86 -7.55 -0.49 -4.81
CA TRP A 86 -8.30 -1.73 -4.80
C TRP A 86 -7.49 -2.91 -4.25
N ASP A 87 -6.20 -3.02 -4.57
CA ASP A 87 -5.29 -4.08 -4.13
C ASP A 87 -5.17 -4.13 -2.60
N VAL A 88 -5.21 -2.97 -1.94
CA VAL A 88 -5.26 -2.88 -0.48
C VAL A 88 -6.60 -3.36 0.06
N GLY A 89 -7.72 -2.91 -0.53
CA GLY A 89 -9.06 -3.34 -0.13
C GLY A 89 -9.31 -4.83 -0.36
N THR A 90 -8.89 -5.36 -1.51
CA THR A 90 -9.02 -6.77 -1.91
C THR A 90 -7.90 -7.65 -1.38
N PHE A 91 -7.01 -7.16 -0.51
CA PHE A 91 -6.16 -8.06 0.25
C PHE A 91 -6.98 -8.82 1.29
N TRP A 92 -7.92 -8.15 1.95
CA TRP A 92 -8.67 -8.68 3.09
C TRP A 92 -9.81 -9.63 2.69
N PRO A 93 -10.08 -10.68 3.48
CA PRO A 93 -11.15 -11.65 3.21
C PRO A 93 -12.52 -10.98 3.07
N ARG A 94 -13.36 -11.55 2.18
CA ARG A 94 -14.74 -11.08 1.92
C ARG A 94 -15.67 -11.19 3.13
N ALA A 95 -15.22 -11.77 4.24
CA ALA A 95 -15.99 -11.88 5.48
C ALA A 95 -16.55 -10.51 5.95
N ALA A 96 -15.92 -9.40 5.57
CA ALA A 96 -16.42 -8.06 5.87
C ALA A 96 -17.58 -7.58 4.96
N HIS A 97 -17.73 -8.11 3.73
CA HIS A 97 -18.88 -7.80 2.85
C HIS A 97 -19.02 -8.76 1.63
N PRO A 98 -20.21 -9.32 1.35
CA PRO A 98 -20.42 -10.33 0.31
C PRO A 98 -20.25 -9.84 -1.13
N PHE A 99 -20.27 -8.53 -1.41
CA PHE A 99 -20.06 -7.99 -2.75
C PHE A 99 -18.62 -7.54 -3.04
N ALA A 100 -17.69 -7.72 -2.09
CA ALA A 100 -16.27 -7.53 -2.39
C ALA A 100 -15.82 -8.59 -3.40
N PRO A 101 -15.00 -8.23 -4.40
CA PRO A 101 -14.47 -9.20 -5.37
C PRO A 101 -13.56 -10.22 -4.66
N PRO A 102 -13.23 -11.34 -5.32
CA PRO A 102 -12.33 -12.34 -4.76
C PRO A 102 -11.02 -11.70 -4.31
N CYS A 103 -10.71 -11.83 -3.03
CA CYS A 103 -9.55 -11.19 -2.43
C CYS A 103 -8.28 -12.03 -2.62
N TYR A 104 -7.12 -11.39 -2.54
CA TYR A 104 -5.84 -12.09 -2.62
C TYR A 104 -5.67 -13.13 -1.50
N ALA A 105 -6.21 -12.87 -0.30
CA ALA A 105 -6.16 -13.83 0.80
C ALA A 105 -6.99 -15.10 0.56
N GLU A 106 -8.03 -15.05 -0.27
CA GLU A 106 -8.90 -16.21 -0.58
C GLU A 106 -8.39 -17.04 -1.76
N ARG A 107 -7.51 -16.48 -2.60
CA ARG A 107 -7.02 -17.17 -3.81
C ARG A 107 -5.51 -17.15 -3.94
N ALA A 108 -4.91 -15.97 -4.10
CA ALA A 108 -3.49 -15.87 -4.41
C ALA A 108 -2.58 -16.36 -3.27
N VAL A 109 -2.91 -16.06 -2.02
CA VAL A 109 -2.14 -16.52 -0.87
C VAL A 109 -2.23 -18.04 -0.70
N PRO A 110 -3.43 -18.67 -0.66
CA PRO A 110 -3.55 -20.13 -0.65
C PRO A 110 -2.85 -20.81 -1.81
N ASP A 111 -2.99 -20.30 -3.05
CA ASP A 111 -2.35 -20.87 -4.23
C ASP A 111 -0.82 -20.79 -4.14
N LEU A 112 -0.28 -19.66 -3.66
CA LEU A 112 1.17 -19.48 -3.46
C LEU A 112 1.69 -20.40 -2.36
N THR A 113 0.98 -20.51 -1.24
CA THR A 113 1.30 -21.43 -0.12
C THR A 113 1.28 -22.88 -0.61
N TRP A 114 0.23 -23.29 -1.31
CA TRP A 114 0.07 -24.65 -1.84
C TRP A 114 1.18 -24.99 -2.83
N ARG A 115 1.47 -24.10 -3.78
CA ARG A 115 2.52 -24.32 -4.79
C ARG A 115 3.89 -24.43 -4.13
N THR A 116 4.19 -23.56 -3.17
CA THR A 116 5.43 -23.60 -2.39
C THR A 116 5.57 -24.91 -1.64
N ALA A 117 4.56 -25.30 -0.85
CA ALA A 117 4.59 -26.54 -0.07
C ALA A 117 4.67 -27.79 -0.93
N THR A 118 3.93 -27.84 -2.05
CA THR A 118 3.89 -29.02 -2.92
C THR A 118 5.18 -29.17 -3.72
N TRP A 119 5.74 -28.07 -4.22
CA TRP A 119 7.03 -28.10 -4.90
C TRP A 119 8.16 -28.51 -3.95
N THR A 120 8.21 -27.94 -2.75
CA THR A 120 9.22 -28.27 -1.74
C THR A 120 9.12 -29.73 -1.29
N ARG A 121 7.90 -30.28 -1.13
CA ARG A 121 7.71 -31.71 -0.84
C ARG A 121 8.16 -32.61 -1.99
N ALA A 122 7.80 -32.27 -3.23
CA ALA A 122 8.10 -33.11 -4.39
C ALA A 122 9.59 -33.13 -4.74
N THR A 123 10.29 -32.01 -4.54
CA THR A 123 11.69 -31.86 -4.97
C THR A 123 12.69 -31.96 -3.83
N GLY A 124 12.25 -31.77 -2.58
CA GLY A 124 13.15 -31.50 -1.46
C GLY A 124 13.92 -30.18 -1.60
N GLY A 125 13.62 -29.38 -2.64
CA GLY A 125 14.33 -28.17 -2.98
C GLY A 125 14.06 -27.03 -2.01
N ARG A 126 14.79 -25.94 -2.23
CA ARG A 126 14.66 -24.68 -1.51
C ARG A 126 14.46 -23.56 -2.51
N LEU A 127 13.70 -22.52 -2.14
CA LEU A 127 13.32 -21.46 -3.06
C LEU A 127 13.34 -20.07 -2.42
N VAL A 128 13.41 -19.04 -3.27
CA VAL A 128 13.25 -17.64 -2.87
C VAL A 128 11.88 -17.15 -3.34
N LEU A 129 11.03 -16.72 -2.42
CA LEU A 129 9.82 -15.97 -2.75
C LEU A 129 10.18 -14.50 -2.95
N SER A 130 10.01 -14.03 -4.18
CA SER A 130 10.33 -12.66 -4.59
C SER A 130 9.05 -11.84 -4.73
N GLY A 131 8.92 -10.75 -3.98
CA GLY A 131 7.71 -9.93 -3.93
C GLY A 131 7.99 -8.43 -4.09
N HIS A 132 7.51 -7.85 -5.19
CA HIS A 132 7.48 -6.39 -5.41
C HIS A 132 6.21 -5.80 -4.83
N SER A 133 6.29 -4.66 -4.13
CA SER A 133 5.10 -3.89 -3.76
C SER A 133 4.05 -4.77 -3.06
N GLN A 134 2.83 -4.87 -3.57
CA GLN A 134 1.79 -5.76 -3.09
C GLN A 134 2.21 -7.24 -3.03
N GLY A 135 3.03 -7.70 -3.98
CA GLY A 135 3.60 -9.04 -3.96
C GLY A 135 4.45 -9.32 -2.72
N SER A 136 5.04 -8.30 -2.08
CA SER A 136 5.74 -8.49 -0.79
C SER A 136 4.77 -8.82 0.35
N VAL A 137 3.58 -8.24 0.33
CA VAL A 137 2.50 -8.52 1.30
C VAL A 137 1.98 -9.94 1.10
N LEU A 138 1.77 -10.34 -0.16
CA LEU A 138 1.36 -11.71 -0.49
C LEU A 138 2.42 -12.75 -0.12
N ALA A 139 3.70 -12.45 -0.36
CA ALA A 139 4.81 -13.32 0.00
C ALA A 139 4.93 -13.50 1.52
N ALA A 140 4.80 -12.42 2.30
CA ALA A 140 4.77 -12.48 3.76
C ALA A 140 3.58 -13.30 4.28
N ALA A 141 2.38 -13.03 3.74
CA ALA A 141 1.17 -13.76 4.10
C ALA A 141 1.27 -15.26 3.78
N ALA A 142 1.82 -15.62 2.62
CA ALA A 142 2.04 -17.02 2.26
C ALA A 142 3.08 -17.67 3.19
N ALA A 143 4.17 -16.97 3.50
CA ALA A 143 5.19 -17.48 4.42
C ALA A 143 4.66 -17.78 5.82
N TRP A 144 3.73 -16.97 6.35
CA TRP A 144 3.06 -17.27 7.63
C TRP A 144 2.23 -18.56 7.58
N GLN A 145 1.59 -18.86 6.45
CA GLN A 145 0.75 -20.05 6.29
C GLN A 145 1.54 -21.35 6.03
N LEU A 146 2.85 -21.27 5.77
CA LEU A 146 3.69 -22.46 5.59
C LEU A 146 3.94 -23.17 6.93
N THR A 147 4.00 -24.50 6.90
CA THR A 147 4.46 -25.28 8.06
C THR A 147 5.92 -24.96 8.37
N PRO A 148 6.37 -25.06 9.64
CA PRO A 148 7.76 -24.73 10.01
C PRO A 148 8.81 -25.45 9.14
N ALA A 149 8.58 -26.73 8.82
CA ALA A 149 9.48 -27.54 7.99
C ALA A 149 9.61 -27.03 6.54
N VAL A 150 8.53 -26.49 5.96
CA VAL A 150 8.55 -25.90 4.61
C VAL A 150 9.11 -24.48 4.67
N ARG A 151 8.72 -23.70 5.68
CA ARG A 151 9.16 -22.33 5.87
C ARG A 151 10.68 -22.21 6.05
N ALA A 152 11.31 -23.16 6.75
CA ALA A 152 12.77 -23.27 6.86
C ALA A 152 13.50 -23.56 5.53
N ARG A 153 12.77 -23.79 4.42
CA ARG A 153 13.33 -24.01 3.08
C ARG A 153 13.06 -22.84 2.14
N VAL A 154 12.49 -21.77 2.67
CA VAL A 154 12.04 -20.60 1.91
C VAL A 154 12.77 -19.36 2.39
N ALA A 155 13.36 -18.64 1.45
CA ALA A 155 13.86 -17.30 1.66
C ALA A 155 12.88 -16.26 1.11
N LEU A 156 12.88 -15.06 1.70
CA LEU A 156 12.10 -13.93 1.23
C LEU A 156 13.01 -12.87 0.60
N LEU A 157 12.61 -12.38 -0.58
CA LEU A 157 13.18 -11.20 -1.23
C LEU A 157 12.08 -10.19 -1.51
N THR A 158 11.94 -9.18 -0.65
CA THR A 158 10.95 -8.12 -0.79
C THR A 158 11.58 -6.86 -1.35
N TYR A 159 10.84 -6.08 -2.12
CA TYR A 159 11.36 -4.83 -2.68
C TYR A 159 10.28 -3.85 -3.05
N GLY A 160 10.55 -2.55 -2.88
CA GLY A 160 9.50 -1.54 -2.89
C GLY A 160 8.38 -1.89 -1.91
N SER A 161 8.71 -2.46 -0.75
CA SER A 161 7.73 -3.12 0.11
C SER A 161 6.92 -2.12 0.95
N PRO A 162 5.57 -2.14 0.89
CA PRO A 162 4.71 -1.33 1.74
C PRO A 162 4.46 -1.95 3.12
N LEU A 163 5.11 -3.08 3.46
CA LEU A 163 4.84 -3.88 4.66
C LEU A 163 4.83 -3.04 5.94
N ALA A 164 5.91 -2.31 6.25
CA ALA A 164 5.96 -1.48 7.44
C ALA A 164 5.34 -0.10 7.22
N ARG A 165 5.62 0.53 6.06
CA ARG A 165 5.27 1.93 5.80
C ARG A 165 3.76 2.17 5.65
N LEU A 166 3.04 1.22 5.06
CA LEU A 166 1.58 1.31 4.87
C LEU A 166 0.88 0.26 5.72
N TYR A 167 1.12 -1.01 5.44
CA TYR A 167 0.37 -2.09 6.07
C TYR A 167 0.55 -2.12 7.59
N GLY A 168 1.76 -1.95 8.10
CA GLY A 168 2.04 -1.91 9.53
C GLY A 168 1.45 -0.70 10.25
N ARG A 169 1.22 0.40 9.54
CA ARG A 169 0.56 1.60 10.11
C ARG A 169 -0.95 1.47 10.17
N TRP A 170 -1.57 0.96 9.11
CA TRP A 170 -3.02 0.85 8.99
C TRP A 170 -3.58 -0.45 9.58
N PHE A 171 -2.76 -1.50 9.65
CA PHE A 171 -3.14 -2.85 10.12
C PHE A 171 -2.06 -3.43 11.06
N PRO A 172 -1.75 -2.75 12.19
CA PRO A 172 -0.64 -3.12 13.07
C PRO A 172 -0.79 -4.51 13.71
N SER A 173 -2.01 -5.02 13.88
CA SER A 173 -2.25 -6.38 14.39
C SER A 173 -1.72 -7.49 13.48
N HIS A 174 -1.56 -7.21 12.18
CA HIS A 174 -1.15 -8.21 11.18
C HIS A 174 0.24 -7.92 10.62
N PHE A 175 0.59 -6.64 10.43
CA PHE A 175 1.85 -6.22 9.81
C PHE A 175 2.65 -5.28 10.71
N GLY A 176 2.32 -5.20 12.00
CA GLY A 176 3.08 -4.41 12.96
C GLY A 176 4.48 -4.96 13.23
N PRO A 177 5.30 -4.21 13.97
CA PRO A 177 6.69 -4.58 14.26
C PRO A 177 6.83 -6.00 14.81
N ASP A 178 5.98 -6.41 15.76
CA ASP A 178 6.05 -7.74 16.38
C ASP A 178 5.76 -8.87 15.40
N ALA A 179 4.79 -8.67 14.50
CA ALA A 179 4.42 -9.66 13.48
C ALA A 179 5.53 -9.81 12.43
N LEU A 180 6.16 -8.69 12.03
CA LEU A 180 7.30 -8.69 11.11
C LEU A 180 8.57 -9.26 11.78
N ALA A 181 8.76 -9.02 13.08
CA ALA A 181 9.81 -9.63 13.89
C ALA A 181 9.67 -11.14 13.96
N ALA A 182 8.44 -11.62 14.22
CA ALA A 182 8.12 -13.04 14.21
C ALA A 182 8.39 -13.65 12.83
N LEU A 183 7.95 -12.99 11.75
CA LEU A 183 8.25 -13.46 10.39
C LEU A 183 9.75 -13.57 10.14
N HIS A 184 10.54 -12.58 10.56
CA HIS A 184 11.99 -12.60 10.41
C HIS A 184 12.65 -13.77 11.12
N ARG A 185 12.17 -14.15 12.31
CA ARG A 185 12.66 -15.32 13.05
C ARG A 185 12.25 -16.64 12.43
N ASP A 186 11.06 -16.70 11.84
CA ASP A 186 10.48 -17.96 11.37
C ASP A 186 10.97 -18.36 9.96
N VAL A 187 11.37 -17.40 9.13
CA VAL A 187 11.94 -17.65 7.79
C VAL A 187 13.45 -17.83 7.84
N ASP A 188 13.99 -18.70 7.00
CA ASP A 188 15.43 -19.02 6.97
C ASP A 188 16.28 -17.77 6.70
N CYS A 189 15.89 -17.00 5.67
CA CYS A 189 16.52 -15.73 5.38
C CYS A 189 15.56 -14.77 4.66
N TRP A 190 15.68 -13.47 4.94
CA TRP A 190 14.84 -12.44 4.34
C TRP A 190 15.66 -11.20 4.03
N ARG A 191 15.65 -10.74 2.77
CA ARG A 191 16.17 -9.41 2.34
C ARG A 191 15.05 -8.50 1.84
N ASN A 192 15.16 -7.22 2.16
CA ASN A 192 14.35 -6.14 1.63
C ASN A 192 15.20 -5.10 0.89
N LEU A 193 14.77 -4.72 -0.32
CA LEU A 193 15.39 -3.66 -1.12
C LEU A 193 14.45 -2.45 -1.22
N TYR A 194 14.96 -1.26 -0.93
CA TYR A 194 14.16 -0.04 -0.99
C TYR A 194 14.99 1.14 -1.50
N ARG A 195 14.30 2.17 -1.97
CA ARG A 195 14.87 3.48 -2.29
C ARG A 195 14.23 4.53 -1.40
N LEU A 196 14.99 5.57 -1.08
CA LEU A 196 14.47 6.70 -0.31
C LEU A 196 13.47 7.54 -1.11
N THR A 197 13.56 7.49 -2.44
CA THR A 197 12.68 8.13 -3.42
C THR A 197 11.37 7.37 -3.64
N ASP A 198 11.23 6.15 -3.12
CA ASP A 198 10.01 5.35 -3.26
C ASP A 198 8.91 5.90 -2.31
N PRO A 199 7.77 6.40 -2.83
CA PRO A 199 6.71 6.94 -1.98
C PRO A 199 5.90 5.85 -1.27
N ILE A 200 5.93 4.62 -1.78
CA ILE A 200 5.13 3.48 -1.31
C ILE A 200 6.00 2.55 -0.46
N GLY A 201 7.12 2.13 -1.04
CA GLY A 201 8.08 1.23 -0.43
C GLY A 201 8.93 1.90 0.65
N GLY A 202 9.58 1.07 1.46
CA GLY A 202 10.51 1.55 2.47
C GLY A 202 11.21 0.41 3.20
N PRO A 203 12.00 0.76 4.23
CA PRO A 203 12.57 -0.23 5.12
C PRO A 203 11.45 -0.95 5.90
N VAL A 204 11.62 -2.24 6.16
CA VAL A 204 10.64 -3.09 6.86
C VAL A 204 10.88 -3.08 8.37
N LEU A 205 12.14 -2.93 8.80
CA LEU A 205 12.55 -2.78 10.20
C LEU A 205 11.95 -3.82 11.15
N PRO A 206 12.09 -5.14 10.88
CA PRO A 206 11.45 -6.18 11.68
C PRO A 206 12.08 -6.37 13.06
N SER A 207 13.19 -5.70 13.40
CA SER A 207 13.79 -5.82 14.73
C SER A 207 14.30 -4.45 15.21
N ARG A 208 14.04 -4.13 16.48
CA ARG A 208 14.79 -3.09 17.22
C ARG A 208 15.97 -3.68 18.00
N ASP A 209 16.01 -5.00 18.15
CA ASP A 209 16.85 -5.68 19.14
C ASP A 209 18.12 -6.32 18.54
N GLY A 210 18.40 -6.08 17.25
CA GLY A 210 19.70 -6.35 16.62
C GLY A 210 20.11 -7.83 16.51
N THR A 211 19.23 -8.78 16.83
CA THR A 211 19.53 -10.22 16.79
C THR A 211 19.07 -10.85 15.47
N GLY A 212 19.95 -10.85 14.47
CA GLY A 212 19.73 -11.46 13.16
C GLY A 212 20.39 -10.67 12.02
N PRO A 213 20.59 -11.26 10.83
CA PRO A 213 21.06 -10.51 9.67
C PRO A 213 20.03 -9.44 9.28
N ASP A 214 20.42 -8.17 9.33
CA ASP A 214 19.60 -6.97 9.07
C ASP A 214 18.68 -7.15 7.89
N VAL A 215 17.35 -7.27 8.00
CA VAL A 215 16.40 -7.49 6.87
C VAL A 215 16.47 -6.42 5.78
N ASP A 216 16.84 -5.20 6.12
CA ASP A 216 16.92 -4.11 5.17
C ASP A 216 18.34 -3.97 4.63
N ARG A 217 18.50 -4.04 3.30
CA ARG A 217 19.75 -3.62 2.67
C ARG A 217 19.92 -2.11 2.82
N ALA A 218 21.16 -1.61 2.77
CA ALA A 218 21.39 -0.19 2.54
C ALA A 218 20.55 0.32 1.33
N PRO A 219 19.95 1.52 1.42
CA PRO A 219 19.07 2.03 0.39
C PRO A 219 19.74 1.97 -1.00
N LEU A 220 18.98 1.53 -2.00
CA LEU A 220 19.44 1.59 -3.39
C LEU A 220 19.59 3.05 -3.78
N LYS A 221 20.67 3.35 -4.49
CA LYS A 221 20.94 4.70 -4.97
C LYS A 221 19.94 5.08 -6.06
N ASP A 222 19.23 6.18 -5.88
CA ASP A 222 18.28 6.71 -6.85
C ASP A 222 18.19 8.24 -6.74
N PRO A 223 18.47 9.01 -7.80
CA PRO A 223 18.91 8.56 -9.13
C PRO A 223 20.35 8.01 -9.10
N LEU A 224 20.69 7.15 -10.07
CA LEU A 224 22.04 6.54 -10.15
C LEU A 224 23.15 7.59 -10.24
N VAL A 225 22.89 8.70 -10.94
CA VAL A 225 23.77 9.86 -11.04
C VAL A 225 22.96 11.14 -11.04
N TYR A 226 23.55 12.20 -10.49
CA TYR A 226 23.03 13.55 -10.64
C TYR A 226 23.68 14.18 -11.89
N GLY A 227 22.86 14.66 -12.82
CA GLY A 227 23.34 15.25 -14.07
C GLY A 227 23.83 14.22 -15.11
N ARG A 228 24.69 14.67 -16.04
CA ARG A 228 25.21 13.86 -17.14
C ARG A 228 26.64 13.38 -16.83
N THR A 229 26.95 12.16 -17.22
CA THR A 229 28.30 11.59 -17.18
C THR A 229 28.60 10.88 -18.50
N ALA A 230 29.84 10.51 -18.78
CA ALA A 230 30.18 9.74 -19.99
C ALA A 230 29.41 8.41 -20.10
N ARG A 231 29.11 7.76 -18.96
CA ARG A 231 28.31 6.52 -18.90
C ARG A 231 26.79 6.76 -18.87
N HIS A 232 26.37 7.96 -18.49
CA HIS A 232 24.97 8.38 -18.42
C HIS A 232 24.82 9.75 -19.12
N PRO A 233 24.84 9.78 -20.46
CA PRO A 233 24.80 11.04 -21.21
C PRO A 233 23.46 11.77 -21.08
N LEU A 234 22.41 11.07 -20.63
CA LEU A 234 21.13 11.63 -20.25
C LEU A 234 21.01 11.66 -18.71
N PRO A 235 20.33 12.66 -18.13
CA PRO A 235 20.03 12.66 -16.70
C PRO A 235 19.37 11.34 -16.30
N ALA A 236 19.92 10.68 -15.28
CA ALA A 236 19.34 9.44 -14.80
C ALA A 236 17.95 9.72 -14.22
N PRO A 237 16.91 8.94 -14.60
CA PRO A 237 15.59 9.11 -14.06
C PRO A 237 15.57 8.74 -12.57
N ILE A 238 14.66 9.36 -11.82
CA ILE A 238 14.28 8.89 -10.49
C ILE A 238 13.35 7.70 -10.68
N LEU A 239 13.80 6.51 -10.32
CA LEU A 239 13.06 5.27 -10.55
C LEU A 239 11.95 5.07 -9.50
N GLY A 240 12.15 5.57 -8.28
CA GLY A 240 11.20 5.47 -7.19
C GLY A 240 10.74 4.02 -6.98
N HIS A 241 9.45 3.76 -7.21
CA HIS A 241 8.83 2.45 -7.00
C HIS A 241 9.06 1.40 -8.10
N SER A 242 9.71 1.74 -9.22
CA SER A 242 9.79 0.89 -10.42
C SER A 242 11.17 0.28 -10.64
N ASP A 243 11.34 -0.73 -11.50
CA ASP A 243 12.66 -1.21 -11.94
C ASP A 243 13.66 -1.60 -10.84
N TYR A 244 13.18 -2.24 -9.77
CA TYR A 244 14.06 -2.81 -8.74
C TYR A 244 14.87 -4.00 -9.28
N GLN A 245 14.27 -4.82 -10.16
CA GLN A 245 14.93 -6.02 -10.69
C GLN A 245 16.06 -5.70 -11.68
N ALA A 246 16.07 -4.48 -12.23
CA ALA A 246 17.15 -4.00 -13.10
C ALA A 246 18.39 -3.54 -12.31
N ASP A 247 18.25 -3.28 -11.00
CA ASP A 247 19.38 -2.93 -10.15
C ASP A 247 20.27 -4.17 -9.95
N PRO A 248 21.61 -4.08 -10.16
CA PRO A 248 22.52 -5.20 -9.94
C PRO A 248 22.41 -5.81 -8.53
N ALA A 249 22.04 -5.00 -7.53
CA ALA A 249 21.80 -5.46 -6.18
C ALA A 249 20.71 -6.53 -6.09
N PHE A 250 19.68 -6.46 -6.94
CA PHE A 250 18.61 -7.45 -6.93
C PHE A 250 19.14 -8.85 -7.25
N ALA A 251 19.94 -8.95 -8.32
CA ALA A 251 20.55 -10.21 -8.72
C ALA A 251 21.54 -10.72 -7.66
N GLU A 252 22.30 -9.80 -7.05
CA GLU A 252 23.24 -10.10 -5.99
C GLU A 252 22.56 -10.68 -4.75
N GLU A 253 21.59 -9.98 -4.18
CA GLU A 253 20.88 -10.43 -2.99
C GLU A 253 20.10 -11.73 -3.25
N ARG A 254 19.50 -11.88 -4.44
CA ARG A 254 18.84 -13.15 -4.82
C ARG A 254 19.83 -14.31 -4.82
N ARG A 255 21.03 -14.11 -5.37
CA ARG A 255 22.08 -15.14 -5.40
C ARG A 255 22.59 -15.46 -4.00
N GLN A 256 22.77 -14.46 -3.14
CA GLN A 256 23.17 -14.66 -1.75
C GLN A 256 22.11 -15.43 -0.96
N LEU A 257 20.82 -15.10 -1.12
CA LEU A 257 19.72 -15.85 -0.50
C LEU A 257 19.71 -17.31 -0.95
N LEU A 258 19.85 -17.58 -2.24
CA LEU A 258 19.95 -18.95 -2.76
C LEU A 258 21.17 -19.70 -2.22
N ALA A 259 22.30 -19.02 -2.06
CA ALA A 259 23.51 -19.62 -1.51
C ALA A 259 23.34 -19.99 -0.04
N ARG A 260 22.74 -19.09 0.78
CA ARG A 260 22.45 -19.34 2.20
C ARG A 260 21.44 -20.46 2.41
N LEU A 261 20.49 -20.59 1.50
CA LEU A 261 19.56 -21.70 1.53
C LEU A 261 20.26 -23.04 1.28
N ARG A 262 21.42 -23.14 0.63
CA ARG A 262 22.02 -24.47 0.41
C ARG A 262 22.43 -25.08 1.75
N PRO A 263 22.10 -26.36 2.02
CA PRO A 263 22.74 -27.07 3.12
C PRO A 263 24.25 -27.14 2.84
N ASP A 264 25.05 -27.03 3.90
CA ASP A 264 26.45 -27.45 3.88
C ASP A 264 26.57 -28.92 3.47
#